data_AF-A0A954GQY0-F1
#
_entry.id   AF-A0A954GQY0-F1
#
_cell.length_a   1.000
_cell.length_b   1.000
_cell.length_c   1.000
_cell.angle_alpha   90.00
_cell.angle_beta   90.00
_cell.angle_gamma   90.00
#
_symmetry.space_group_name_H-M   'P 1'
#
loop_
_entity.id
_entity.type
_entity.pdbx_description
1 polymer ?
#
loop_
_entity_poly.entity_id
_entity_poly.type
_entity_poly.pdbx_seq_one_letter_code
_entity_poly.pdbx_strand_id
1 'polypeptide(L)'
;YAVAKHFVVKEPVFEAALCMTCVASMQSQETQERITAFVQSLKRELPEDFDPETYTWEDGLKACLLCAKLREDCRRYQTLGVCMQAELLVVPPPSPSPYMICEDCNEQMSKLLSKQTKDNWDRFMERITDDPPAIELDSPRFDPVFM
;
A
#
# COMPACT_ATOMS: atom_id res chain seq x y z
N TYR A 1 -11.14 -7.52 -3.57
CA TYR A 1 -10.42 -7.37 -2.31
C TYR A 1 -9.12 -6.64 -2.58
N ALA A 2 -8.71 -5.76 -1.67
CA ALA A 2 -7.35 -5.26 -1.61
C ALA A 2 -6.53 -6.22 -0.74
N VAL A 3 -5.46 -6.79 -1.29
CA VAL A 3 -4.53 -7.64 -0.54
C VAL A 3 -3.27 -6.82 -0.30
N ALA A 4 -3.00 -6.54 0.97
CA ALA A 4 -1.80 -5.84 1.41
C ALA A 4 -0.89 -6.80 2.16
N LYS A 5 0.41 -6.75 1.85
CA LYS A 5 1.45 -7.49 2.59
C LYS A 5 2.56 -6.54 2.98
N HIS A 6 3.04 -6.66 4.21
CA HIS A 6 4.15 -5.89 4.74
C HIS A 6 5.35 -6.81 4.91
N PHE A 7 6.50 -6.39 4.40
CA PHE A 7 7.72 -7.18 4.39
C PHE A 7 8.80 -6.54 5.25
N VAL A 8 9.60 -7.38 5.92
CA VAL A 8 10.86 -7.02 6.58
C VAL A 8 11.92 -8.00 6.12
N VAL A 9 12.99 -7.53 5.48
CA VAL A 9 14.09 -8.37 4.95
C VAL A 9 13.55 -9.56 4.13
N LYS A 10 12.57 -9.29 3.27
CA LYS A 10 11.87 -10.24 2.37
C LYS A 10 10.92 -11.24 3.05
N GLU A 11 10.72 -11.18 4.36
CA GLU A 11 9.72 -11.99 5.05
C GLU A 11 8.41 -11.21 5.24
N PRO A 12 7.25 -11.78 4.89
CA PRO A 12 5.96 -11.16 5.17
C PRO A 12 5.69 -11.24 6.68
N VAL A 13 5.64 -10.07 7.33
CA VAL A 13 5.36 -9.96 8.77
C VAL A 13 3.89 -9.66 9.07
N PHE A 14 3.14 -9.23 8.05
CA PHE A 14 1.71 -9.00 8.14
C PHE A 14 1.07 -9.06 6.76
N GLU A 15 -0.14 -9.61 6.71
CA GLU A 15 -0.95 -9.71 5.51
C GLU A 15 -2.42 -9.47 5.86
N ALA A 16 -3.10 -8.68 5.05
CA ALA A 16 -4.52 -8.42 5.18
C ALA A 16 -5.19 -8.48 3.80
N ALA A 17 -6.34 -9.14 3.74
CA ALA A 17 -7.24 -9.11 2.60
C ALA A 17 -8.51 -8.35 3.00
N LEU A 18 -8.67 -7.14 2.47
CA LEU A 18 -9.74 -6.23 2.84
C LEU A 18 -10.75 -6.06 1.70
N CYS A 19 -12.03 -6.03 2.04
CA CYS A 19 -13.05 -5.72 1.05
C CYS A 19 -12.89 -4.26 0.57
N MET A 20 -13.26 -3.95 -0.68
CA MET A 20 -13.09 -2.58 -1.23
C MET A 20 -13.86 -1.54 -0.41
N THR A 21 -15.08 -1.90 0.02
CA THR A 21 -15.90 -1.06 0.90
C THR A 21 -15.25 -0.84 2.26
N CYS A 22 -14.58 -1.85 2.80
CA CYS A 22 -13.86 -1.80 4.07
C CYS A 22 -12.74 -0.74 3.97
N VAL A 23 -11.88 -0.86 2.94
CA VAL A 23 -10.81 0.11 2.65
C VAL A 23 -11.37 1.52 2.51
N ALA A 24 -12.39 1.70 1.68
CA ALA A 24 -13.00 3.00 1.42
C ALA A 24 -13.60 3.64 2.68
N SER A 25 -14.27 2.85 3.53
CA SER A 25 -14.88 3.35 4.77
C SER A 25 -13.88 3.81 5.83
N MET A 26 -12.64 3.33 5.77
CA MET A 26 -11.63 3.69 6.76
C MET A 26 -10.99 5.04 6.47
N GLN A 27 -10.93 5.45 5.20
CA GLN A 27 -10.28 6.68 4.78
C GLN A 27 -11.24 7.87 4.82
N SER A 28 -10.84 8.94 5.51
CA SER A 28 -11.55 10.22 5.41
C SER A 28 -11.31 10.86 4.04
N GLN A 29 -12.27 11.67 3.58
CA GLN A 29 -12.14 12.45 2.34
C GLN A 29 -10.87 13.32 2.36
N GLU A 30 -10.58 13.98 3.48
CA GLU A 30 -9.36 14.77 3.67
C GLU A 30 -8.08 13.93 3.44
N THR A 31 -8.07 12.68 3.90
CA THR A 31 -6.92 11.79 3.70
C THR A 31 -6.76 11.43 2.23
N GLN A 32 -7.87 11.09 1.57
CA GLN A 32 -7.88 10.78 0.14
C GLN A 32 -7.34 11.95 -0.69
N GLU A 33 -7.79 13.17 -0.41
CA GLU A 33 -7.34 14.38 -1.11
C GLU A 33 -5.84 14.64 -0.90
N ARG A 34 -5.34 14.53 0.34
CA ARG A 34 -3.92 14.74 0.66
C ARG A 34 -3.01 13.69 0.02
N ILE A 35 -3.38 12.42 0.10
CA ILE A 35 -2.62 11.32 -0.53
C ILE A 35 -2.65 11.48 -2.05
N THR A 36 -3.81 11.78 -2.63
CA THR A 36 -3.93 12.00 -4.09
C THR A 36 -3.02 13.13 -4.55
N ALA A 37 -3.03 14.27 -3.84
CA ALA A 37 -2.16 15.41 -4.15
C ALA A 37 -0.67 15.04 -4.03
N PHE A 38 -0.30 14.27 -3.00
CA PHE A 38 1.08 13.80 -2.83
C PHE A 38 1.52 12.88 -3.97
N VAL A 39 0.72 11.87 -4.30
CA VAL A 39 1.03 10.94 -5.41
C VAL A 39 1.12 11.68 -6.75
N GLN A 40 0.21 12.64 -7.00
CA GLN A 40 0.26 13.48 -8.20
C GLN A 40 1.48 14.40 -8.24
N SER A 41 1.99 14.85 -7.09
CA SER A 41 3.23 15.64 -7.03
C SER A 41 4.47 14.82 -7.39
N LEU A 42 4.38 13.50 -7.22
CA LEU A 42 5.43 12.54 -7.56
C LEU A 42 5.26 11.96 -8.96
N LYS A 43 4.47 12.61 -9.84
CA LYS A 43 4.23 12.15 -11.21
C LYS A 43 5.53 11.70 -11.89
N ARG A 44 5.52 10.43 -12.31
CA ARG A 44 6.59 9.83 -13.08
C ARG A 44 6.13 9.66 -14.51
N GLU A 45 6.98 10.05 -15.45
CA GLU A 45 6.79 9.72 -16.85
C GLU A 45 7.10 8.24 -17.05
N LEU A 46 6.31 7.59 -17.90
CA LEU A 46 6.60 6.23 -18.32
C LEU A 46 7.78 6.24 -19.28
N PRO A 47 8.62 5.20 -19.28
CA PRO A 47 9.61 5.00 -20.33
C PRO A 47 8.96 5.07 -21.71
N GLU A 48 9.64 5.66 -22.70
CA GLU A 48 9.12 5.77 -24.08
C GLU A 48 8.86 4.40 -24.72
N ASP A 49 9.59 3.37 -24.30
CA ASP A 49 9.49 1.99 -24.76
C ASP A 49 8.55 1.12 -23.93
N PHE A 50 7.75 1.72 -23.04
CA PHE A 50 6.79 0.98 -22.24
C PHE A 50 5.71 0.30 -23.10
N ASP A 51 5.65 -1.03 -23.05
CA ASP A 51 4.61 -1.83 -23.69
C ASP A 51 3.64 -2.43 -22.65
N PRO A 52 2.38 -1.97 -22.58
CA PRO A 52 1.39 -2.48 -21.64
C PRO A 52 1.03 -3.96 -21.88
N GLU A 53 1.21 -4.51 -23.08
CA GLU A 53 0.88 -5.91 -23.38
C GLU A 53 1.88 -6.89 -22.76
N THR A 54 3.11 -6.42 -22.48
CA THR A 54 4.17 -7.21 -21.83
C THR A 54 4.21 -7.05 -20.32
N TYR A 55 3.40 -6.14 -19.77
CA TYR A 55 3.41 -5.81 -18.36
C TYR A 55 2.87 -6.96 -17.51
N THR A 56 3.68 -7.39 -16.54
CA THR A 56 3.34 -8.46 -15.59
C THR A 56 3.17 -7.92 -14.17
N TRP A 57 2.62 -8.74 -13.29
CA TRP A 57 2.54 -8.41 -11.87
C TRP A 57 3.93 -8.20 -11.24
N GLU A 58 4.97 -8.87 -11.75
CA GLU A 58 6.33 -8.71 -11.24
C GLU A 58 6.85 -7.30 -11.51
N ASP A 59 6.54 -6.73 -12.68
CA ASP A 59 6.96 -5.38 -13.06
C ASP A 59 6.47 -4.33 -12.07
N GLY A 60 5.21 -4.44 -11.62
CA GLY A 60 4.64 -3.56 -10.59
C GLY A 60 5.28 -3.69 -9.22
N LEU A 61 5.92 -4.83 -8.93
CA LEU A 61 6.57 -5.11 -7.64
C LEU A 61 8.10 -4.93 -7.66
N LYS A 62 8.71 -4.60 -8.79
CA LYS A 62 10.18 -4.43 -8.92
C LYS A 62 10.72 -3.24 -8.14
N ALA A 63 9.98 -2.14 -8.11
CA ALA A 63 10.42 -0.88 -7.54
C ALA A 63 9.26 -0.08 -6.94
N CYS A 64 9.57 0.80 -6.01
CA CYS A 64 8.60 1.69 -5.39
C CYS A 64 7.87 2.51 -6.45
N LEU A 65 6.54 2.43 -6.43
CA LEU A 65 5.68 3.19 -7.33
C LEU A 65 5.99 4.69 -7.27
N LEU A 66 6.27 5.20 -6.07
CA LEU A 66 6.39 6.62 -5.79
C LEU A 66 7.80 7.19 -6.03
N CYS A 67 8.86 6.45 -5.67
CA CYS A 67 10.23 6.99 -5.72
C CYS A 67 11.24 6.17 -6.53
N ALA A 68 10.81 5.09 -7.20
CA ALA A 68 11.65 4.20 -8.00
C ALA A 68 12.70 3.38 -7.22
N LYS A 69 12.78 3.49 -5.89
CA LYS A 69 13.69 2.66 -5.08
C LYS A 69 13.42 1.18 -5.36
N LEU A 70 14.45 0.44 -5.75
CA LEU A 70 14.31 -0.98 -6.07
C LEU A 70 13.90 -1.75 -4.83
N ARG A 71 13.06 -2.78 -5.01
CA ARG A 71 12.61 -3.66 -3.92
C ARG A 71 13.80 -4.29 -3.18
N GLU A 72 14.87 -4.61 -3.90
CA GLU A 72 16.07 -5.25 -3.33
C GLU A 72 16.84 -4.33 -2.38
N ASP A 73 16.73 -3.01 -2.57
CA ASP A 73 17.33 -1.98 -1.72
C ASP A 73 16.42 -1.60 -0.53
N CYS A 74 15.25 -2.22 -0.41
CA CYS A 74 14.29 -1.93 0.65
C CYS A 74 14.42 -2.96 1.78
N ARG A 75 14.78 -2.50 2.99
CA ARG A 75 14.69 -3.33 4.19
C ARG A 75 13.23 -3.61 4.55
N ARG A 76 12.37 -2.60 4.45
CA ARG A 76 10.93 -2.70 4.64
C ARG A 76 10.18 -2.14 3.45
N TYR A 77 9.10 -2.80 3.06
CA TYR A 77 8.21 -2.35 2.01
C TYR A 77 6.84 -3.00 2.16
N GLN A 78 5.85 -2.37 1.55
CA GLN A 78 4.49 -2.91 1.43
C GLN A 78 4.22 -3.26 -0.03
N THR A 79 3.50 -4.34 -0.28
CA THR A 79 2.90 -4.63 -1.58
C THR A 79 1.39 -4.56 -1.47
N LEU A 80 0.75 -3.99 -2.48
CA LEU A 80 -0.69 -3.97 -2.62
C LEU A 80 -1.10 -4.61 -3.95
N GLY A 81 -2.06 -5.51 -3.93
CA GLY A 81 -2.72 -6.03 -5.12
C GLY A 81 -4.24 -5.96 -5.00
N VAL A 82 -4.92 -5.71 -6.11
CA VAL A 82 -6.38 -5.84 -6.16
C VAL A 82 -6.74 -7.19 -6.72
N CYS A 83 -7.49 -7.99 -5.96
CA CYS A 83 -8.02 -9.26 -6.43
C CYS A 83 -9.51 -9.14 -6.74
N MET A 84 -9.93 -9.64 -7.90
CA MET A 84 -11.34 -9.80 -8.27
C MET A 84 -11.64 -11.29 -8.32
N GLN A 85 -12.62 -11.74 -7.52
CA GLN A 85 -12.85 -13.16 -7.27
C GLN A 85 -11.57 -13.85 -6.78
N ALA A 86 -11.05 -14.84 -7.51
CA ALA A 86 -9.83 -15.59 -7.17
C ALA A 86 -8.60 -15.14 -7.97
N GLU A 87 -8.69 -14.05 -8.72
CA GLU A 87 -7.64 -13.60 -9.63
C GLU A 87 -7.05 -12.25 -9.19
N LEU A 88 -5.72 -12.14 -9.29
CA LEU A 88 -5.01 -10.87 -9.13
C LEU A 88 -5.20 -10.03 -10.38
N LEU A 89 -5.69 -8.81 -10.22
CA LEU A 89 -5.79 -7.84 -11.32
C LEU A 89 -4.42 -7.24 -11.60
N VAL A 90 -3.91 -7.54 -12.79
CA VAL A 90 -2.73 -6.91 -13.37
C VAL A 90 -3.19 -5.74 -14.22
N VAL A 91 -2.88 -4.52 -13.76
CA VAL A 91 -3.22 -3.27 -14.43
C VAL A 91 -1.90 -2.54 -14.66
N PRO A 92 -1.57 -2.16 -15.91
CA PRO A 92 -0.39 -1.36 -16.20
C PRO A 92 -0.56 0.09 -15.68
N PRO A 93 0.53 0.89 -15.62
CA PRO A 93 0.45 2.32 -15.31
C PRO A 93 -0.54 3.08 -16.20
N PRO A 94 -1.05 4.26 -15.76
CA PRO A 94 -0.53 5.13 -14.70
C PRO A 94 -0.96 4.78 -13.26
N SER A 95 -1.94 3.89 -13.09
CA SER A 95 -2.41 3.43 -11.78
C SER A 95 -2.22 1.91 -11.68
N PRO A 96 -0.96 1.44 -11.56
CA PRO A 96 -0.68 0.03 -11.71
C PRO A 96 -1.23 -0.80 -10.54
N SER A 97 -1.52 -2.07 -10.80
CA SER A 97 -1.79 -3.10 -9.79
C SER A 97 -1.18 -4.43 -10.27
N PRO A 98 -0.58 -5.23 -9.38
CA PRO A 98 -0.16 -4.86 -8.04
C PRO A 98 0.97 -3.82 -8.07
N TYR A 99 1.26 -3.21 -6.93
CA TYR A 99 2.39 -2.30 -6.78
C TYR A 99 3.07 -2.45 -5.42
N MET A 100 4.29 -1.92 -5.30
CA MET A 100 5.00 -1.84 -4.02
C MET A 100 5.29 -0.39 -3.62
N ILE A 101 5.33 -0.14 -2.31
CA ILE A 101 5.73 1.14 -1.72
C ILE A 101 6.84 0.90 -0.70
N CYS A 102 7.93 1.65 -0.78
CA CYS A 102 9.06 1.53 0.15
C CYS A 102 8.74 2.19 1.49
N GLU A 103 9.51 1.86 2.52
CA GLU A 103 9.35 2.42 3.88
C GLU A 103 9.32 3.96 3.92
N ASP A 104 10.21 4.62 3.17
CA ASP A 104 10.34 6.08 3.18
C ASP A 104 9.07 6.77 2.63
N CYS A 105 8.48 6.17 1.58
CA CYS A 105 7.26 6.69 0.98
C CYS A 105 6.01 6.34 1.81
N ASN A 106 5.97 5.15 2.41
CA ASN A 106 4.93 4.78 3.37
C ASN A 106 4.92 5.72 4.56
N GLU A 107 6.08 6.03 5.14
CA GLU A 107 6.17 6.95 6.28
C GLU A 107 5.66 8.36 5.91
N GLN A 108 5.96 8.82 4.69
CA GLN A 108 5.42 10.09 4.18
C GLN A 108 3.91 10.04 4.03
N MET A 109 3.34 8.99 3.43
CA MET A 109 1.88 8.84 3.31
C MET A 109 1.19 8.76 4.68
N SER A 110 1.78 8.05 5.64
CA SER A 110 1.24 7.92 7.00
C SER A 110 1.19 9.25 7.77
N LYS A 111 2.05 10.22 7.41
CA LYS A 111 2.00 11.59 7.95
C LYS A 111 0.83 12.41 7.39
N LEU A 112 0.30 12.05 6.22
CA LEU A 112 -0.80 12.77 5.57
C LEU A 112 -2.17 12.39 6.11
N LEU A 113 -2.27 11.26 6.81
CA LEU A 113 -3.52 10.75 7.35
C LEU A 113 -4.14 11.71 8.36
N SER A 114 -5.44 11.94 8.19
CA SER A 114 -6.25 12.62 9.20
C SER A 114 -6.29 11.80 10.49
N LYS A 115 -6.56 12.48 11.61
CA LYS A 115 -6.82 11.79 12.89
C LYS A 115 -7.97 10.77 12.76
N GLN A 116 -9.04 11.14 12.05
CA GLN A 116 -10.19 10.27 11.83
C GLN A 116 -9.80 8.95 11.14
N THR A 117 -8.97 9.01 10.09
CA THR A 117 -8.52 7.80 9.38
C THR A 117 -7.68 6.91 10.28
N LYS A 118 -6.77 7.48 11.08
CA LYS A 118 -5.96 6.73 12.05
C LYS A 118 -6.86 6.04 13.07
N ASP A 119 -7.76 6.78 13.71
CA ASP A 119 -8.70 6.24 14.70
C ASP A 119 -9.60 5.14 14.11
N ASN A 120 -10.01 5.27 12.83
CA ASN A 120 -10.80 4.25 12.14
C ASN A 120 -9.99 2.98 11.88
N TRP A 121 -8.74 3.12 11.47
CA TRP A 121 -7.82 2.00 11.24
C TRP A 121 -7.51 1.27 12.54
N ASP A 122 -7.19 2.00 13.61
CA ASP A 122 -6.90 1.40 14.93
C ASP A 122 -8.10 0.59 15.43
N ARG A 123 -9.31 1.16 15.38
CA ARG A 123 -10.55 0.43 15.71
C ARG A 123 -10.82 -0.76 14.81
N PHE A 124 -10.41 -0.70 13.55
CA PHE A 124 -10.55 -1.82 12.63
C PHE A 124 -9.58 -2.95 13.02
N MET A 125 -8.32 -2.62 13.27
CA MET A 125 -7.30 -3.56 13.73
C MET A 125 -7.72 -4.24 15.04
N GLU A 126 -8.15 -3.47 16.04
CA GLU A 126 -8.69 -4.00 17.32
C GLU A 126 -9.86 -4.99 17.14
N ARG A 127 -10.63 -4.89 16.04
CA ARG A 127 -11.75 -5.81 15.78
C ARG A 127 -11.32 -7.10 15.10
N ILE A 128 -10.24 -7.07 14.31
CA ILE A 128 -9.79 -8.21 13.51
C ILE A 128 -8.62 -8.95 14.16
N THR A 129 -7.93 -8.33 15.10
CA THR A 129 -6.92 -8.96 15.93
C THR A 129 -7.49 -9.19 17.33
N ASP A 130 -7.42 -10.42 17.84
CA ASP A 130 -7.75 -10.73 19.25
C ASP A 130 -6.68 -10.22 20.23
N ASP A 131 -5.68 -9.48 19.74
CA ASP A 131 -4.58 -8.96 20.54
C ASP A 131 -4.99 -7.67 21.27
N PRO A 132 -4.68 -7.54 22.57
CA PRO A 132 -4.88 -6.29 23.30
C PRO A 132 -4.05 -5.17 22.67
N PRO A 133 -4.52 -3.90 22.72
CA PRO A 133 -3.85 -2.78 22.09
C PRO A 133 -2.42 -2.62 22.66
N ALA A 134 -1.44 -2.86 21.79
CA ALA A 134 -0.02 -2.55 21.93
C ALA A 134 0.75 -3.19 23.11
N ILE A 135 1.47 -4.27 22.82
CA ILE A 135 2.84 -4.42 23.36
C ILE A 135 3.75 -3.66 22.38
N GLU A 136 4.05 -2.39 22.69
CA GLU A 136 5.01 -1.54 21.98
C GLU A 136 6.44 -2.09 22.13
N LEU A 137 6.78 -3.17 21.45
CA LEU A 137 8.17 -3.55 21.22
C LEU A 137 8.26 -4.07 19.78
N ASP A 138 8.69 -3.19 18.89
CA ASP A 138 9.09 -3.49 17.50
C ASP A 138 8.01 -4.13 16.60
N SER A 139 6.73 -3.93 16.92
CA SER A 139 5.63 -4.36 16.05
C SER A 139 5.74 -3.65 14.69
N PRO A 140 5.57 -4.35 13.55
CA PRO A 140 5.61 -3.71 12.26
C PRO A 140 4.59 -2.58 12.24
N ARG A 141 5.02 -1.37 11.86
CA ARG A 141 4.07 -0.26 11.66
C ARG A 141 3.11 -0.70 10.54
N PHE A 142 1.88 -1.04 10.91
CA PHE A 142 0.84 -1.41 9.98
C PHE A 142 0.23 -0.13 9.41
N ASP A 143 0.92 0.42 8.40
CA ASP A 143 0.39 1.55 7.65
C ASP A 143 -0.95 1.15 7.00
N PRO A 144 -1.97 2.02 7.03
CA PRO A 144 -3.25 1.71 6.42
C PRO A 144 -3.12 1.32 4.96
N VAL A 145 -4.06 0.48 4.51
CA VAL A 145 -4.15 0.11 3.11
C VAL A 145 -4.66 1.30 2.29
N PHE A 146 -3.79 1.84 1.44
CA PHE A 146 -4.11 2.92 0.51
C PHE A 146 -4.48 2.36 -0.85
N MET A 147 -5.54 2.90 -1.46
CA MET A 147 -5.99 2.59 -2.82
C MET A 147 -6.56 3.84 -3.46
#